data_AF-E1T7F8-F1
#
_entry.id   AF-E1T7F8-F1
#
_cell.length_a   1.000
_cell.length_b   1.000
_cell.length_c   1.000
_cell.angle_alpha   90.00
_cell.angle_beta   90.00
_cell.angle_gamma   90.00
#
_symmetry.space_group_name_H-M   'P 1'
#
loop_
_entity.id
_entity.type
_entity.pdbx_description
1 polymer ?
#
loop_
_entity_poly.entity_id
_entity_poly.type
_entity_poly.pdbx_seq_one_letter_code
_entity_poly.pdbx_strand_id
1 'polypeptide(L)'
;MPTISKRVNRAGEISYQAKCRRKGFPILSKTFVDKKEAIKWARGIERAWDTGEGLAAPAPVAQTTVGDVLRLYDTRCVPAHRGAADEHARIASFLKHSFSRVLVADLTPEILANYRDERLKRVKPGTVLRELNIIRAALISSRNVCQSSQVSPDIEAVYLYTRQQWKVRQDGKECSRGKSDREPFKERHFLTCPVRRLQKDGWAQIKISMIRTLATTLEGQELKDSYRLQGKIALRLSTSAGNFDHEFQLDVTVDEIPF
;
A
#
# COMPACT_ATOMS: atom_id res chain seq x y z
N MET A 1 -27.37 -10.15 14.61
CA MET A 1 -28.29 -10.40 13.47
C MET A 1 -28.59 -9.07 12.80
N PRO A 2 -28.37 -8.97 11.48
CA PRO A 2 -28.57 -7.74 10.73
C PRO A 2 -30.04 -7.56 10.39
N THR A 3 -30.51 -6.31 10.38
CA THR A 3 -31.90 -5.99 10.03
C THR A 3 -32.00 -5.75 8.53
N ILE A 4 -32.91 -6.46 7.85
CA ILE A 4 -33.16 -6.26 6.41
C ILE A 4 -34.60 -5.76 6.24
N SER A 5 -34.74 -4.54 5.72
CA SER A 5 -36.04 -3.93 5.43
C SER A 5 -36.28 -3.87 3.92
N LYS A 6 -37.45 -4.34 3.47
CA LYS A 6 -37.94 -4.16 2.10
C LYS A 6 -38.50 -2.74 1.95
N ARG A 7 -38.12 -2.03 0.89
CA ARG A 7 -38.67 -0.72 0.50
C ARG A 7 -39.23 -0.82 -0.91
N VAL A 8 -40.33 -0.12 -1.15
CA VAL A 8 -40.97 0.01 -2.46
C VAL A 8 -41.00 1.49 -2.80
N ASN A 9 -40.41 1.86 -3.93
CA ASN A 9 -40.40 3.25 -4.39
C ASN A 9 -41.74 3.60 -5.06
N ARG A 10 -41.99 4.90 -5.31
CA ARG A 10 -43.18 5.37 -6.03
C ARG A 10 -43.35 4.75 -7.43
N ALA A 11 -42.26 4.28 -8.04
CA ALA A 11 -42.24 3.59 -9.33
C ALA A 11 -42.53 2.07 -9.25
N GLY A 12 -42.84 1.53 -8.06
CA GLY A 12 -43.11 0.09 -7.85
C GLY A 12 -41.86 -0.79 -7.72
N GLU A 13 -40.67 -0.23 -7.87
CA GLU A 13 -39.39 -0.94 -7.72
C GLU A 13 -39.14 -1.37 -6.27
N ILE A 14 -38.73 -2.62 -6.10
CA ILE A 14 -38.43 -3.22 -4.80
C ILE A 14 -36.92 -3.10 -4.53
N SER A 15 -36.57 -2.57 -3.36
CA SER A 15 -35.20 -2.56 -2.86
C SER A 15 -35.11 -3.13 -1.45
N TYR A 16 -33.97 -3.73 -1.11
CA TYR A 16 -33.68 -4.32 0.19
C TYR A 16 -32.57 -3.53 0.87
N GLN A 17 -32.89 -2.85 1.96
CA GLN A 17 -31.92 -2.14 2.78
C GLN A 17 -31.46 -3.06 3.93
N ALA A 18 -30.18 -3.39 3.95
CA ALA A 18 -29.54 -4.07 5.06
C ALA A 18 -28.91 -3.05 6.03
N LYS A 19 -29.13 -3.24 7.33
CA LYS A 19 -28.55 -2.43 8.41
C LYS A 19 -27.83 -3.34 9.41
N CYS A 20 -26.55 -3.08 9.62
CA CYS A 20 -25.71 -3.78 10.59
C CYS A 20 -25.41 -2.84 11.77
N ARG A 21 -25.63 -3.30 12.99
CA ARG A 21 -25.40 -2.53 14.23
C ARG A 21 -24.77 -3.43 15.28
N ARG A 22 -23.67 -3.00 15.90
CA ARG A 22 -23.01 -3.68 17.03
C ARG A 22 -22.39 -2.64 17.96
N LYS A 23 -22.46 -2.86 19.27
CA LYS A 23 -21.88 -1.97 20.27
C LYS A 23 -20.37 -1.84 20.04
N GLY A 24 -19.85 -0.62 19.94
CA GLY A 24 -18.43 -0.36 19.67
C GLY A 24 -18.02 -0.35 18.19
N PHE A 25 -18.95 -0.56 17.25
CA PHE A 25 -18.69 -0.53 15.81
C PHE A 25 -19.57 0.51 15.10
N PRO A 26 -19.14 1.09 13.96
CA PRO A 26 -19.94 2.03 13.20
C PRO A 26 -21.21 1.37 12.65
N ILE A 27 -22.31 2.13 12.61
CA ILE A 27 -23.57 1.68 12.02
C ILE A 27 -23.42 1.70 10.50
N LEU A 28 -23.53 0.54 9.86
CA LEU A 28 -23.43 0.41 8.41
C LEU A 28 -24.79 0.09 7.80
N SER A 29 -25.14 0.77 6.70
CA SER A 29 -26.34 0.45 5.94
C SER A 29 -26.10 0.51 4.44
N LYS A 30 -26.61 -0.46 3.70
CA LYS A 30 -26.51 -0.50 2.24
C LYS A 30 -27.80 -1.06 1.63
N THR A 31 -28.17 -0.55 0.46
CA THR A 31 -29.38 -0.94 -0.28
C THR A 31 -28.99 -1.79 -1.49
N PHE A 32 -29.77 -2.84 -1.74
CA PHE A 32 -29.57 -3.80 -2.82
C PHE A 32 -30.88 -4.06 -3.57
N VAL A 33 -30.79 -4.49 -4.82
CA VAL A 33 -31.95 -4.92 -5.60
C VAL A 33 -32.38 -6.32 -5.17
N ASP A 34 -31.41 -7.18 -4.84
CA ASP A 34 -31.65 -8.56 -4.43
C ASP A 34 -31.54 -8.79 -2.92
N LYS A 35 -32.53 -9.50 -2.35
CA LYS A 35 -32.53 -9.88 -0.93
C LYS A 35 -31.36 -10.78 -0.57
N LYS A 36 -30.96 -11.69 -1.48
CA LYS A 36 -29.85 -12.64 -1.25
C LYS A 36 -28.51 -11.91 -1.11
N GLU A 37 -28.28 -10.88 -1.92
CA GLU A 37 -27.07 -10.05 -1.83
C GLU A 37 -27.04 -9.22 -0.55
N ALA A 38 -28.17 -8.65 -0.16
CA ALA A 38 -28.31 -7.92 1.10
C ALA A 38 -27.95 -8.81 2.32
N ILE A 39 -28.41 -10.06 2.32
CA ILE A 39 -28.07 -11.05 3.36
C ILE A 39 -26.57 -11.39 3.33
N LYS A 40 -26.01 -11.66 2.16
CA LYS A 40 -24.59 -12.03 2.00
C LYS A 40 -23.67 -10.90 2.47
N TRP A 41 -23.96 -9.66 2.08
CA TRP A 41 -23.22 -8.49 2.52
C TRP A 41 -23.29 -8.30 4.03
N ALA A 42 -24.49 -8.39 4.62
CA ALA A 42 -24.66 -8.19 6.05
C ALA A 42 -23.93 -9.26 6.89
N ARG A 43 -23.96 -10.53 6.44
CA ARG A 43 -23.18 -11.61 7.06
C ARG A 43 -21.67 -11.40 6.92
N GLY A 44 -21.20 -10.84 5.80
CA GLY A 44 -19.80 -10.47 5.61
C GLY A 44 -19.35 -9.41 6.61
N ILE A 45 -20.17 -8.39 6.86
CA ILE A 45 -19.89 -7.36 7.88
C ILE A 45 -19.87 -7.93 9.29
N GLU A 46 -20.85 -8.77 9.66
CA GLU A 46 -20.85 -9.44 10.98
C GLU A 46 -19.62 -10.33 11.16
N ARG A 47 -19.23 -11.10 10.13
CA ARG A 47 -18.03 -11.94 10.15
C ARG A 47 -16.75 -11.11 10.29
N ALA A 48 -16.66 -9.96 9.60
CA ALA A 48 -15.54 -9.04 9.75
C ALA A 48 -15.46 -8.48 11.18
N TRP A 49 -16.61 -8.16 11.79
CA TRP A 49 -16.67 -7.76 13.20
C TRP A 49 -16.25 -8.88 14.16
N ASP A 50 -16.64 -10.13 13.89
CA ASP A 50 -16.26 -11.29 14.72
C ASP A 50 -14.78 -11.65 14.61
N THR A 51 -14.18 -11.45 13.43
CA THR A 51 -12.76 -11.77 13.17
C THR A 51 -11.82 -10.62 13.59
N GLY A 52 -12.37 -9.51 14.09
CA GLY A 52 -11.59 -8.32 14.48
C GLY A 52 -11.15 -7.42 13.31
N GLU A 53 -11.42 -7.82 12.07
CA GLU A 53 -11.22 -7.00 10.85
C GLU A 53 -12.17 -5.79 10.79
N GLY A 54 -13.24 -5.82 11.60
CA GLY A 54 -14.32 -4.85 11.67
C GLY A 54 -13.97 -3.42 12.07
N LEU A 55 -12.81 -3.23 12.68
CA LEU A 55 -12.29 -1.90 13.02
C LEU A 55 -11.55 -1.25 11.85
N ALA A 56 -11.39 -1.96 10.73
CA ALA A 56 -10.51 -1.55 9.65
C ALA A 56 -10.82 -2.19 8.29
N ALA A 57 -12.09 -2.23 7.88
CA ALA A 57 -12.33 -2.22 6.45
C ALA A 57 -11.97 -0.80 5.97
N PRO A 58 -10.86 -0.59 5.22
CA PRO A 58 -10.63 0.70 4.61
C PRO A 58 -11.85 1.00 3.74
N ALA A 59 -12.46 2.16 3.94
CA ALA A 59 -13.37 2.69 2.93
C ALA A 59 -12.63 2.60 1.58
N PRO A 60 -13.32 2.30 0.46
CA PRO A 60 -12.69 2.40 -0.84
C PRO A 60 -11.94 3.74 -0.92
N VAL A 61 -10.70 3.75 -1.39
CA VAL A 61 -9.77 4.92 -1.34
C VAL A 61 -10.44 6.23 -1.78
N ALA A 62 -11.43 6.13 -2.68
CA ALA A 62 -12.29 7.21 -3.16
C ALA A 62 -13.16 7.92 -2.10
N GLN A 63 -13.36 7.35 -0.91
CA GLN A 63 -14.22 7.91 0.16
C GLN A 63 -13.46 8.17 1.46
N THR A 64 -12.13 8.01 1.47
CA THR A 64 -11.34 8.22 2.68
C THR A 64 -11.00 9.70 2.83
N THR A 65 -11.34 10.30 3.97
CA THR A 65 -10.95 11.68 4.28
C THR A 65 -9.56 11.75 4.91
N VAL A 66 -8.92 12.92 4.84
CA VAL A 66 -7.66 13.17 5.56
C VAL A 66 -7.85 12.96 7.08
N GLY A 67 -9.01 13.31 7.63
CA GLY A 67 -9.35 13.07 9.02
C GLY A 67 -9.42 11.59 9.39
N ASP A 68 -9.89 10.74 8.47
CA ASP A 68 -9.91 9.28 8.69
C ASP A 68 -8.49 8.72 8.70
N VAL A 69 -7.64 9.18 7.79
CA VAL A 69 -6.22 8.84 7.78
C VAL A 69 -5.55 9.26 9.08
N LEU A 70 -5.79 10.49 9.55
CA LEU A 70 -5.23 10.99 10.79
C LEU A 70 -5.68 10.17 12.01
N ARG A 71 -6.95 9.78 12.09
CA ARG A 71 -7.46 8.91 13.17
C ARG A 71 -6.84 7.51 13.13
N LEU A 72 -6.66 6.95 11.93
CA LEU A 72 -5.98 5.66 11.78
C LEU A 72 -4.51 5.74 12.18
N TYR A 73 -3.83 6.83 11.80
CA TYR A 73 -2.45 7.08 12.22
C TYR A 73 -2.32 7.24 13.74
N ASP A 74 -3.23 7.99 14.34
CA ASP A 74 -3.32 8.23 15.79
C ASP A 74 -3.50 6.95 16.60
N THR A 75 -4.32 6.02 16.09
CA THR A 75 -4.60 4.76 16.79
C THR A 75 -3.55 3.69 16.55
N ARG A 76 -2.92 3.66 15.37
CA ARG A 76 -2.03 2.57 14.95
C ARG A 76 -0.55 2.87 15.09
N CYS A 77 -0.13 4.12 14.86
CA CYS A 77 1.28 4.47 14.78
C CYS A 77 1.73 5.26 16.03
N VAL A 78 0.98 6.30 16.41
CA VAL A 78 1.34 7.23 17.49
C VAL A 78 1.62 6.57 18.85
N PRO A 79 0.92 5.50 19.30
CA PRO A 79 1.19 4.89 20.60
C PRO A 79 2.61 4.33 20.74
N ALA A 80 3.28 4.01 19.63
CA ALA A 80 4.65 3.50 19.61
C ALA A 80 5.71 4.62 19.57
N HIS A 81 5.31 5.89 19.54
CA HIS A 81 6.21 7.03 19.44
C HIS A 81 6.65 7.52 20.82
N ARG A 82 7.91 7.93 20.93
CA ARG A 82 8.48 8.50 22.18
C ARG A 82 7.76 9.79 22.62
N GLY A 83 7.11 10.50 21.69
CA GLY A 83 6.35 11.74 21.91
C GLY A 83 4.84 11.59 21.72
N ALA A 84 4.28 10.40 21.96
CA ALA A 84 2.88 10.08 21.66
C ALA A 84 1.87 11.10 22.20
N ALA A 85 2.04 11.58 23.44
CA ALA A 85 1.10 12.52 24.06
C ALA A 85 0.97 13.85 23.28
N ASP A 86 2.09 14.40 22.82
CA ASP A 86 2.10 15.64 22.03
C ASP A 86 1.52 15.44 20.64
N GLU A 87 1.78 14.28 20.03
CA GLU A 87 1.24 13.91 18.72
C GLU A 87 -0.27 13.70 18.78
N HIS A 88 -0.79 13.00 19.79
CA HIS A 88 -2.23 12.85 20.04
C HIS A 88 -2.92 14.23 20.14
N ALA A 89 -2.35 15.14 20.93
CA ALA A 89 -2.89 16.49 21.10
C ALA A 89 -2.90 17.29 19.78
N ARG A 90 -1.85 17.17 18.98
CA ARG A 90 -1.75 17.81 17.66
C ARG A 90 -2.74 17.23 16.67
N ILE A 91 -2.87 15.91 16.61
CA ILE A 91 -3.84 15.24 15.73
C ILE A 91 -5.26 15.62 16.12
N ALA A 92 -5.59 15.64 17.41
CA ALA A 92 -6.87 16.13 17.89
C ALA A 92 -7.14 17.59 17.48
N SER A 93 -6.11 18.43 17.38
CA SER A 93 -6.21 19.78 16.83
C SER A 93 -6.46 19.77 15.32
N PHE A 94 -5.74 18.94 14.55
CA PHE A 94 -5.91 18.80 13.10
C PHE A 94 -7.32 18.43 12.69
N LEU A 95 -7.97 17.53 13.45
CA LEU A 95 -9.35 17.11 13.21
C LEU A 95 -10.39 18.23 13.35
N LYS A 96 -10.02 19.39 13.89
CA LYS A 96 -10.89 20.58 13.99
C LYS A 96 -10.79 21.49 12.76
N HIS A 97 -9.75 21.34 11.94
CA HIS A 97 -9.53 22.17 10.75
C HIS A 97 -10.31 21.65 9.54
N SER A 98 -10.63 22.54 8.60
CA SER A 98 -11.42 22.23 7.40
C SER A 98 -10.79 21.15 6.53
N PHE A 99 -9.46 21.14 6.41
CA PHE A 99 -8.73 20.16 5.58
C PHE A 99 -8.95 18.70 6.04
N SER A 100 -9.31 18.47 7.32
CA SER A 100 -9.59 17.12 7.82
C SER A 100 -10.82 16.48 7.18
N ARG A 101 -11.72 17.29 6.60
CA ARG A 101 -12.95 16.82 5.92
C ARG A 101 -12.74 16.58 4.43
N VAL A 102 -11.59 16.99 3.89
CA VAL A 102 -11.25 16.82 2.47
C VAL A 102 -10.94 15.35 2.20
N LEU A 103 -11.40 14.85 1.05
CA LEU A 103 -11.05 13.51 0.59
C LEU A 103 -9.55 13.45 0.27
N VAL A 104 -8.90 12.34 0.58
CA VAL A 104 -7.47 12.16 0.27
C VAL A 104 -7.20 12.30 -1.23
N ALA A 105 -8.17 11.90 -2.07
CA ALA A 105 -8.10 12.06 -3.53
C ALA A 105 -8.13 13.53 -3.98
N ASP A 106 -8.80 14.41 -3.22
CA ASP A 106 -8.98 15.83 -3.53
C ASP A 106 -7.99 16.74 -2.77
N LEU A 107 -7.05 16.14 -2.04
CA LEU A 107 -6.06 16.89 -1.27
C LEU A 107 -5.03 17.52 -2.21
N THR A 108 -5.11 18.83 -2.39
CA THR A 108 -4.14 19.61 -3.17
C THR A 108 -3.07 20.26 -2.29
N PRO A 109 -1.88 20.58 -2.84
CA PRO A 109 -0.86 21.35 -2.13
C PRO A 109 -1.36 22.71 -1.62
N GLU A 110 -2.30 23.34 -2.33
CA GLU A 110 -2.90 24.63 -1.97
C GLU A 110 -3.66 24.57 -0.65
N ILE A 111 -4.41 23.49 -0.40
CA ILE A 111 -5.15 23.30 0.85
C ILE A 111 -4.18 23.26 2.05
N LEU A 112 -3.03 22.59 1.88
CA LEU A 112 -1.99 22.53 2.92
C LEU A 112 -1.22 23.85 3.05
N ALA A 113 -1.02 24.59 1.95
CA ALA A 113 -0.41 25.91 1.98
C ALA A 113 -1.30 26.93 2.73
N ASN A 114 -2.61 26.91 2.49
CA ASN A 114 -3.56 27.73 3.23
C ASN A 114 -3.53 27.43 4.72
N TYR A 115 -3.51 26.14 5.09
CA TYR A 115 -3.34 25.75 6.49
C TYR A 115 -2.02 26.29 7.08
N ARG A 116 -0.90 26.15 6.37
CA ARG A 116 0.41 26.69 6.81
C ARG A 116 0.31 28.20 7.06
N ASP A 117 -0.26 28.95 6.13
CA ASP A 117 -0.31 30.41 6.19
C ASP A 117 -1.25 30.90 7.30
N GLU A 118 -2.37 30.22 7.54
CA GLU A 118 -3.23 30.46 8.70
C GLU A 118 -2.52 30.19 10.02
N ARG A 119 -1.74 29.10 10.10
CA ARG A 119 -1.01 28.74 11.32
C ARG A 119 0.15 29.67 11.61
N LEU A 120 0.86 30.15 10.59
CA LEU A 120 1.97 31.09 10.75
C LEU A 120 1.54 32.43 11.38
N LYS A 121 0.26 32.80 11.32
CA LYS A 121 -0.30 33.96 12.03
C LYS A 121 -0.36 33.79 13.55
N ARG A 122 -0.32 32.54 14.05
CA ARG A 122 -0.56 32.21 15.47
C ARG A 122 0.63 31.52 16.13
N VAL A 123 1.45 30.80 15.36
CA VAL A 123 2.56 29.99 15.90
C VAL A 123 3.84 30.22 15.11
N LYS A 124 4.99 29.93 15.76
CA LYS A 124 6.31 30.05 15.12
C LYS A 124 6.48 29.03 13.98
N PRO A 125 7.31 29.33 12.96
CA PRO A 125 7.54 28.45 11.80
C PRO A 125 7.96 27.02 12.17
N GLY A 126 8.80 26.85 13.19
CA GLY A 126 9.23 25.52 13.65
C GLY A 126 8.08 24.66 14.18
N THR A 127 7.01 25.27 14.70
CA THR A 127 5.80 24.54 15.11
C THR A 127 5.02 24.06 13.90
N VAL A 128 4.83 24.93 12.90
CA VAL A 128 4.12 24.59 11.65
C VAL A 128 4.85 23.47 10.90
N LEU A 129 6.19 23.51 10.86
CA LEU A 129 6.99 22.46 10.24
C LEU A 129 6.74 21.08 10.89
N ARG A 130 6.70 21.02 12.24
CA ARG A 130 6.38 19.78 12.95
C ARG A 130 4.95 19.30 12.64
N GLU A 131 4.00 20.22 12.56
CA GLU A 131 2.61 19.89 12.23
C GLU A 131 2.49 19.31 10.82
N LEU A 132 3.12 19.93 9.82
CA LEU A 132 3.16 19.44 8.45
C LEU A 132 3.86 18.08 8.33
N ASN A 133 4.92 17.85 9.10
CA ASN A 133 5.61 16.56 9.13
C ASN A 133 4.72 15.43 9.66
N ILE A 134 3.87 15.69 10.67
CA ILE A 134 2.89 14.70 11.16
C ILE A 134 1.85 14.40 10.08
N ILE A 135 1.32 15.43 9.41
CA ILE A 135 0.35 15.25 8.32
C ILE A 135 0.96 14.41 7.19
N ARG A 136 2.21 14.72 6.80
CA ARG A 136 2.95 13.94 5.80
C ARG A 136 3.10 12.48 6.23
N ALA A 137 3.53 12.24 7.47
CA ALA A 137 3.72 10.89 7.99
C ALA A 137 2.41 10.09 7.98
N ALA A 138 1.30 10.69 8.44
CA ALA A 138 -0.02 10.06 8.41
C ALA A 138 -0.47 9.69 6.99
N LEU A 139 -0.28 10.58 6.01
CA LEU A 139 -0.61 10.31 4.61
C LEU A 139 0.24 9.17 4.01
N ILE A 140 1.53 9.09 4.34
CA ILE A 140 2.39 7.99 3.89
C ILE A 140 1.97 6.67 4.55
N SER A 141 1.70 6.67 5.87
CA SER A 141 1.26 5.50 6.62
C SER A 141 -0.14 5.00 6.24
N SER A 142 -0.95 5.82 5.57
CA SER A 142 -2.21 5.34 4.98
C SER A 142 -2.01 4.35 3.84
N ARG A 143 -0.84 4.40 3.16
CA ARG A 143 -0.51 3.54 2.02
C ARG A 143 0.27 2.30 2.42
N ASN A 144 1.12 2.42 3.45
CA ASN A 144 1.94 1.34 3.99
C ASN A 144 1.64 1.21 5.49
N VAL A 145 1.33 0.00 5.97
CA VAL A 145 1.11 -0.26 7.41
C VAL A 145 2.27 0.37 8.20
N CYS A 146 1.91 1.17 9.23
CA CYS A 146 2.80 1.99 10.05
C CYS A 146 4.23 1.43 10.04
N GLN A 147 5.20 2.21 9.52
CA GLN A 147 6.62 1.87 9.67
C GLN A 147 6.88 1.77 11.17
N SER A 148 6.85 0.55 11.68
CA SER A 148 6.89 0.31 13.10
C SER A 148 8.30 0.64 13.59
N SER A 149 8.39 1.23 14.77
CA SER A 149 9.65 1.32 15.54
C SER A 149 10.16 -0.06 16.00
N GLN A 150 9.59 -1.15 15.48
CA GLN A 150 9.99 -2.51 15.74
C GLN A 150 11.09 -2.91 14.75
N VAL A 151 12.02 -3.71 15.24
CA VAL A 151 13.03 -4.34 14.39
C VAL A 151 12.30 -5.17 13.31
N SER A 152 12.80 -5.17 12.07
CA SER A 152 12.13 -5.92 11.01
C SER A 152 11.96 -7.39 11.42
N PRO A 153 10.85 -8.06 11.08
CA PRO A 153 10.78 -9.50 11.18
C PRO A 153 11.97 -10.12 10.42
N ASP A 154 12.42 -11.29 10.85
CA ASP A 154 13.58 -11.94 10.25
C ASP A 154 13.33 -12.19 8.76
N ILE A 155 14.28 -11.75 7.94
CA ILE A 155 14.31 -11.99 6.51
C ILE A 155 14.73 -13.44 6.32
N GLU A 156 13.76 -14.27 5.95
CA GLU A 156 13.97 -15.70 5.71
C GLU A 156 14.52 -15.93 4.30
N ALA A 157 14.01 -15.20 3.32
CA ALA A 157 14.43 -15.31 1.93
C ALA A 157 14.10 -14.05 1.14
N VAL A 158 14.89 -13.79 0.10
CA VAL A 158 14.61 -12.76 -0.90
C VAL A 158 14.52 -13.41 -2.27
N TYR A 159 13.44 -13.14 -3.00
CA TYR A 159 13.20 -13.71 -4.32
C TYR A 159 13.05 -12.61 -5.36
N LEU A 160 13.66 -12.82 -6.52
CA LEU A 160 13.38 -12.03 -7.72
C LEU A 160 12.54 -12.85 -8.69
N TYR A 161 11.37 -12.35 -9.04
CA TYR A 161 10.46 -12.95 -9.99
C TYR A 161 10.65 -12.35 -11.39
N THR A 162 10.74 -13.22 -12.38
CA THR A 162 10.96 -12.84 -13.79
C THR A 162 10.03 -13.63 -14.70
N ARG A 163 9.63 -13.03 -15.83
CA ARG A 163 8.69 -13.67 -16.76
C ARG A 163 9.30 -14.85 -17.51
N GLN A 164 10.50 -14.72 -18.10
CA GLN A 164 11.25 -15.83 -18.71
C GLN A 164 12.62 -15.31 -19.21
N GLN A 165 13.60 -16.21 -19.35
CA GLN A 165 14.90 -15.99 -20.03
C GLN A 165 15.87 -14.99 -19.38
N TRP A 166 15.76 -14.79 -18.08
CA TRP A 166 16.73 -13.96 -17.34
C TRP A 166 17.72 -14.85 -16.60
N LYS A 167 19.02 -14.63 -16.83
CA LYS A 167 20.09 -15.12 -15.97
C LYS A 167 20.38 -14.04 -14.93
N VAL A 168 20.13 -14.35 -13.67
CA VAL A 168 20.33 -13.42 -12.56
C VAL A 168 21.61 -13.78 -11.85
N ARG A 169 22.47 -12.79 -11.63
CA ARG A 169 23.74 -12.94 -10.92
C ARG A 169 23.80 -11.99 -9.73
N GLN A 170 24.43 -12.46 -8.67
CA GLN A 170 24.76 -11.68 -7.48
C GLN A 170 26.20 -11.98 -7.07
N ASP A 171 26.98 -10.94 -6.79
CA ASP A 171 28.39 -11.05 -6.40
C ASP A 171 29.23 -11.96 -7.33
N GLY A 172 28.96 -11.86 -8.64
CA GLY A 172 29.64 -12.62 -9.68
C GLY A 172 29.14 -14.07 -9.87
N LYS A 173 28.26 -14.58 -8.99
CA LYS A 173 27.71 -15.94 -9.05
C LYS A 173 26.29 -15.94 -9.61
N GLU A 174 25.93 -16.99 -10.35
CA GLU A 174 24.56 -17.18 -10.84
C GLU A 174 23.63 -17.63 -9.70
N CYS A 175 22.50 -16.93 -9.56
CA CYS A 175 21.51 -17.20 -8.55
C CYS A 175 20.77 -18.51 -8.85
N SER A 176 20.51 -19.31 -7.82
CA SER A 176 19.66 -20.49 -7.96
C SER A 176 18.25 -20.06 -8.34
N ARG A 177 17.62 -20.80 -9.27
CA ARG A 177 16.28 -20.50 -9.77
C ARG A 177 15.32 -21.67 -9.63
N GLY A 178 14.03 -21.36 -9.48
CA GLY A 178 12.95 -22.33 -9.43
C GLY A 178 11.71 -21.82 -10.16
N LYS A 179 10.69 -22.67 -10.23
CA LYS A 179 9.40 -22.30 -10.81
C LYS A 179 8.72 -21.23 -9.94
N SER A 180 8.19 -20.21 -10.60
CA SER A 180 7.38 -19.19 -9.94
C SER A 180 6.08 -19.78 -9.40
N ASP A 181 5.69 -19.36 -8.20
CA ASP A 181 4.39 -19.58 -7.58
C ASP A 181 3.35 -18.49 -7.93
N ARG A 182 3.73 -17.51 -8.77
CA ARG A 182 2.94 -16.31 -9.05
C ARG A 182 2.91 -15.95 -10.53
N GLU A 183 1.72 -15.86 -11.10
CA GLU A 183 1.51 -15.25 -12.41
C GLU A 183 1.65 -13.71 -12.32
N PRO A 184 2.18 -13.02 -13.36
CA PRO A 184 2.55 -13.53 -14.68
C PRO A 184 4.01 -14.04 -14.76
N PHE A 185 4.70 -14.21 -13.64
CA PHE A 185 6.11 -14.60 -13.59
C PHE A 185 6.26 -16.12 -13.74
N LYS A 186 7.31 -16.59 -14.44
CA LYS A 186 7.54 -18.03 -14.62
C LYS A 186 8.72 -18.55 -13.83
N GLU A 187 9.70 -17.69 -13.55
CA GLU A 187 10.90 -18.05 -12.78
C GLU A 187 11.01 -17.17 -11.53
N ARG A 188 11.46 -17.78 -10.43
CA ARG A 188 11.90 -17.08 -9.21
C ARG A 188 13.37 -17.40 -8.96
N HIS A 189 14.16 -16.38 -8.67
CA HIS A 189 15.60 -16.46 -8.41
C HIS A 189 15.86 -16.15 -6.94
N PHE A 190 16.62 -17.00 -6.26
CA PHE A 190 17.03 -16.79 -4.88
C PHE A 190 18.13 -15.74 -4.82
N LEU A 191 17.90 -14.70 -4.03
CA LEU A 191 18.89 -13.66 -3.75
C LEU A 191 19.43 -13.83 -2.33
N THR A 192 20.72 -13.62 -2.18
CA THR A 192 21.36 -13.58 -0.87
C THR A 192 21.12 -12.20 -0.26
N CYS A 193 20.55 -12.16 0.94
CA CYS A 193 20.46 -10.90 1.69
C CYS A 193 21.73 -10.72 2.52
N PRO A 194 22.38 -9.53 2.50
CA PRO A 194 23.57 -9.29 3.34
C PRO A 194 23.25 -9.26 4.83
N VAL A 195 21.97 -9.08 5.20
CA VAL A 195 21.51 -9.06 6.58
C VAL A 195 20.26 -9.92 6.75
N ARG A 196 20.15 -10.62 7.87
CA ARG A 196 18.92 -11.35 8.24
C ARG A 196 17.86 -10.44 8.86
N ARG A 197 18.28 -9.30 9.40
CA ARG A 197 17.40 -8.38 10.11
C ARG A 197 17.89 -6.95 9.91
N LEU A 198 16.99 -6.04 9.57
CA LEU A 198 17.29 -4.62 9.49
C LEU A 198 17.10 -3.99 10.86
N GLN A 199 18.15 -3.33 11.35
CA GLN A 199 18.06 -2.51 12.55
C GLN A 199 17.21 -1.27 12.28
N LYS A 200 16.74 -0.62 13.35
CA LYS A 200 16.01 0.64 13.23
C LYS A 200 16.84 1.66 12.44
N ASP A 201 16.21 2.32 11.46
CA ASP A 201 16.85 3.27 10.53
C ASP A 201 18.01 2.68 9.72
N GLY A 202 18.18 1.35 9.75
CA GLY A 202 19.17 0.62 8.99
C GLY A 202 18.71 0.34 7.57
N TRP A 203 19.65 0.39 6.64
CA TRP A 203 19.42 0.01 5.25
C TRP A 203 20.42 -1.08 4.86
N ALA A 204 20.03 -1.93 3.91
CA ALA A 204 20.91 -2.92 3.33
C ALA A 204 20.77 -2.93 1.82
N GLN A 205 21.89 -3.00 1.12
CA GLN A 205 21.90 -3.04 -0.34
C GLN A 205 21.80 -4.47 -0.85
N ILE A 206 20.99 -4.68 -1.88
CA ILE A 206 21.05 -5.88 -2.71
C ILE A 206 21.46 -5.43 -4.10
N LYS A 207 22.62 -5.90 -4.56
CA LYS A 207 23.14 -5.63 -5.90
C LYS A 207 23.01 -6.89 -6.74
N ILE A 208 22.32 -6.78 -7.87
CA ILE A 208 22.13 -7.87 -8.82
C ILE A 208 22.46 -7.40 -10.23
N SER A 209 22.89 -8.35 -11.06
CA SER A 209 23.07 -8.16 -12.50
C SER A 209 22.17 -9.16 -13.22
N MET A 210 21.43 -8.69 -14.22
CA MET A 210 20.50 -9.52 -14.98
C MET A 210 20.91 -9.53 -16.45
N ILE A 211 20.96 -10.70 -17.06
CA ILE A 211 21.35 -10.90 -18.45
C ILE A 211 20.20 -11.59 -19.18
N ARG A 212 19.83 -11.06 -20.34
CA ARG A 212 18.87 -11.67 -21.25
C ARG A 212 19.34 -11.53 -22.68
N THR A 213 19.22 -12.60 -23.46
CA THR A 213 19.45 -12.58 -24.90
C THR A 213 18.24 -11.94 -25.58
N LEU A 214 18.46 -10.85 -26.34
CA LEU A 214 17.39 -10.13 -27.03
C LEU A 214 17.13 -10.66 -28.44
N ALA A 215 18.18 -11.11 -29.13
CA ALA A 215 18.10 -11.73 -30.44
C ALA A 215 19.28 -12.70 -30.63
N THR A 216 19.07 -13.69 -31.49
CA THR A 216 20.10 -14.58 -32.02
C THR A 216 19.92 -14.60 -33.53
N THR A 217 20.99 -14.40 -34.28
CA THR A 217 20.99 -14.51 -35.74
C THR A 217 21.68 -15.80 -36.17
N LEU A 218 21.21 -16.38 -37.28
CA LEU A 218 21.93 -17.40 -38.04
C LEU A 218 22.69 -16.68 -39.16
N GLU A 219 23.78 -17.26 -39.66
CA GLU A 219 24.68 -16.65 -40.65
C GLU A 219 23.94 -15.86 -41.74
N GLY A 220 24.33 -14.59 -41.91
CA GLY A 220 23.79 -13.69 -42.94
C GLY A 220 22.59 -12.82 -42.54
N GLN A 221 22.07 -12.92 -41.31
CA GLN A 221 21.02 -12.01 -40.81
C GLN A 221 21.60 -10.87 -39.97
N GLU A 222 21.21 -9.63 -40.30
CA GLU A 222 21.56 -8.44 -39.55
C GLU A 222 20.72 -8.30 -38.27
N LEU A 223 21.37 -7.88 -37.18
CA LEU A 223 20.70 -7.51 -35.94
C LEU A 223 20.03 -6.14 -36.11
N LYS A 224 18.98 -5.89 -35.34
CA LYS A 224 18.34 -4.56 -35.32
C LYS A 224 19.23 -3.58 -34.58
N ASP A 225 19.20 -2.32 -35.00
CA ASP A 225 19.93 -1.22 -34.33
C ASP A 225 19.36 -0.89 -32.95
N SER A 226 18.11 -1.26 -32.68
CA SER A 226 17.40 -0.99 -31.44
C SER A 226 16.53 -2.15 -30.99
N TYR A 227 16.60 -2.44 -29.69
CA TYR A 227 15.71 -3.40 -29.02
C TYR A 227 15.06 -2.77 -27.80
N ARG A 228 13.74 -2.61 -27.85
CA ARG A 228 12.95 -2.19 -26.68
C ARG A 228 12.57 -3.40 -25.83
N LEU A 229 13.00 -3.36 -24.58
CA LEU A 229 12.74 -4.36 -23.57
C LEU A 229 11.65 -3.84 -22.61
N GLN A 230 10.43 -4.32 -22.83
CA GLN A 230 9.30 -4.08 -21.92
C GLN A 230 8.99 -5.32 -21.09
N GLY A 231 8.72 -5.13 -19.80
CA GLY A 231 8.41 -6.23 -18.91
C GLY A 231 8.09 -5.81 -17.48
N LYS A 232 7.88 -6.82 -16.65
CA LYS A 232 7.75 -6.66 -15.21
C LYS A 232 8.73 -7.59 -14.54
N ILE A 233 9.33 -7.13 -13.45
CA ILE A 233 10.03 -7.95 -12.47
C ILE A 233 9.38 -7.69 -11.11
N ALA A 234 9.47 -8.63 -10.17
CA ALA A 234 9.03 -8.39 -8.81
C ALA A 234 10.05 -8.88 -7.80
N LEU A 235 10.23 -8.14 -6.73
CA LEU A 235 11.03 -8.54 -5.58
C LEU A 235 10.09 -8.95 -4.45
N ARG A 236 10.32 -10.13 -3.87
CA ARG A 236 9.64 -10.59 -2.66
C ARG A 236 10.64 -10.67 -1.52
N LEU A 237 10.29 -10.03 -0.42
CA LEU A 237 10.92 -10.22 0.88
C LEU A 237 10.04 -11.17 1.70
N SER A 238 10.51 -12.39 1.93
CA SER A 238 9.85 -13.36 2.81
C SER A 238 10.34 -13.15 4.22
N THR A 239 9.41 -12.95 5.14
CA THR A 239 9.70 -12.76 6.57
C THR A 239 8.82 -13.66 7.42
N SER A 240 9.18 -13.83 8.69
CA SER A 240 8.36 -14.58 9.66
C SER A 240 6.94 -14.01 9.85
N ALA A 241 6.71 -12.74 9.51
CA ALA A 241 5.40 -12.09 9.56
C ALA A 241 4.61 -12.17 8.24
N GLY A 242 5.21 -12.73 7.18
CA GLY A 242 4.62 -12.85 5.85
C GLY A 242 5.51 -12.32 4.73
N ASN A 243 4.92 -12.27 3.52
CA ASN A 243 5.60 -11.88 2.29
C ASN A 243 5.30 -10.43 1.92
N PHE A 244 6.35 -9.67 1.60
CA PHE A 244 6.26 -8.31 1.07
C PHE A 244 6.73 -8.29 -0.38
N ASP A 245 5.80 -7.99 -1.28
CA ASP A 245 6.06 -7.99 -2.72
C ASP A 245 6.11 -6.57 -3.26
N HIS A 246 7.10 -6.29 -4.09
CA HIS A 246 7.21 -5.04 -4.84
C HIS A 246 7.44 -5.32 -6.32
N GLU A 247 6.59 -4.75 -7.18
CA GLU A 247 6.70 -4.89 -8.64
C GLU A 247 7.40 -3.68 -9.25
N PHE A 248 8.32 -3.96 -10.17
CA PHE A 248 8.99 -2.94 -10.97
C PHE A 248 8.59 -3.10 -12.44
N GLN A 249 8.28 -1.99 -13.10
CA GLN A 249 8.17 -1.95 -14.55
C GLN A 249 9.57 -1.86 -15.15
N LEU A 250 9.83 -2.68 -16.15
CA LEU A 250 11.03 -2.62 -16.97
C LEU A 250 10.61 -2.06 -18.33
N ASP A 251 11.12 -0.89 -18.69
CA ASP A 251 10.97 -0.32 -20.03
C ASP A 251 12.31 0.33 -20.37
N VAL A 252 13.13 -0.42 -21.11
CA VAL A 252 14.49 -0.02 -21.47
C VAL A 252 14.63 -0.17 -22.97
N THR A 253 15.12 0.86 -23.65
CA THR A 253 15.55 0.77 -25.04
C THR A 253 17.06 0.57 -25.05
N VAL A 254 17.52 -0.47 -25.74
CA VAL A 254 18.94 -0.71 -26.00
C VAL A 254 19.20 -0.27 -27.43
N ASP A 255 19.88 0.86 -27.56
CA ASP A 255 20.31 1.47 -28.82
C ASP A 255 21.84 1.40 -28.92
N GLU A 256 22.39 1.52 -30.14
CA GLU A 256 23.83 1.57 -30.41
C GLU A 256 24.60 0.35 -29.85
N ILE A 257 24.26 -0.86 -30.32
CA ILE A 257 25.06 -2.05 -30.00
C ILE A 257 26.43 -1.86 -30.68
N PRO A 258 27.54 -1.69 -29.93
CA PRO A 258 28.86 -1.55 -30.55
C PRO A 258 29.22 -2.90 -31.15
N PHE A 259 29.14 -3.01 -32.47
CA PHE A 259 29.79 -4.07 -33.23
C PHE A 259 31.29 -3.80 -33.28
#